data_AF-A0A821XG47-F1
#
_entry.id   AF-A0A821XG47-F1
#
_cell.length_a   1.000
_cell.length_b   1.000
_cell.length_c   1.000
_cell.angle_alpha   90.00
_cell.angle_beta   90.00
_cell.angle_gamma   90.00
#
_symmetry.space_group_name_H-M   'P 1'
#
loop_
_entity.id
_entity.type
_entity.pdbx_description
1 polymer ?
#
loop_
_entity_poly.entity_id
_entity_poly.type
_entity_poly.pdbx_seq_one_letter_code
_entity_poly.pdbx_strand_id
1 'polypeptide(L)'
;MYTIIVHLKPQAITALAGNDDVKRQLVNSGIIPIIVSVLARHCNNPTSAALTLKCIAALALREPEHSRQFIETGAAEAITESLKIHQTQPQVQKNGCWAIRNIVARCRDLNTKFHELGIESILSRSYELFEKDFGFDIKSALRDLECDIKLDEQWTGKGIHLED
;
A
#
# COMPACT_ATOMS: atom_id res chain seq x y z
N MET A 1 -22.67 0.49 -22.00
CA MET A 1 -22.13 0.00 -20.70
C MET A 1 -20.78 0.62 -20.33
N TYR A 2 -20.42 1.81 -20.87
CA TYR A 2 -19.13 2.47 -20.61
C TYR A 2 -19.24 3.72 -19.71
N THR A 3 -20.45 4.13 -19.33
CA THR A 3 -20.69 5.45 -18.71
C THR A 3 -20.84 5.42 -17.18
N ILE A 4 -20.88 4.24 -16.55
CA ILE A 4 -21.07 4.13 -15.08
C ILE A 4 -19.73 4.05 -14.32
N ILE A 5 -18.66 3.63 -14.97
CA ILE A 5 -17.37 3.32 -14.30
C ILE A 5 -16.51 4.58 -14.08
N VAL A 6 -16.75 5.67 -14.82
CA VAL A 6 -15.99 6.93 -14.72
C VAL A 6 -16.36 7.77 -13.47
N HIS A 7 -17.30 7.28 -12.63
CA HIS A 7 -17.77 7.99 -11.44
C HIS A 7 -17.55 7.25 -10.11
N LEU A 8 -16.91 6.08 -10.11
CA LEU A 8 -16.50 5.43 -8.85
C LEU A 8 -15.30 6.18 -8.25
N LYS A 9 -15.62 7.21 -7.45
CA LYS A 9 -14.63 7.95 -6.68
C LYS A 9 -13.88 6.96 -5.77
N PRO A 10 -12.54 6.94 -5.75
CA PRO A 10 -11.77 6.08 -4.82
C PRO A 10 -12.18 6.26 -3.35
N GLN A 11 -12.76 7.41 -3.00
CA GLN A 11 -13.37 7.71 -1.70
C GLN A 11 -14.54 6.77 -1.36
N ALA A 12 -15.40 6.44 -2.33
CA ALA A 12 -16.51 5.50 -2.13
C ALA A 12 -15.99 4.07 -1.93
N ILE A 13 -14.95 3.68 -2.66
CA ILE A 13 -14.32 2.36 -2.48
C ILE A 13 -13.66 2.25 -1.10
N THR A 14 -13.00 3.32 -0.64
CA THR A 14 -12.38 3.36 0.69
C THR A 14 -13.43 3.24 1.81
N ALA A 15 -14.60 3.87 1.65
CA ALA A 15 -15.69 3.78 2.62
C ALA A 15 -16.35 2.38 2.64
N LEU A 16 -16.43 1.72 1.49
CA LEU A 16 -17.06 0.41 1.33
C LEU A 16 -16.13 -0.77 1.67
N ALA A 17 -14.82 -0.60 1.47
CA ALA A 17 -13.80 -1.61 1.76
C ALA A 17 -13.50 -1.80 3.26
N GLY A 18 -14.35 -1.30 4.17
CA GLY A 18 -14.37 -1.78 5.56
C GLY A 18 -15.02 -3.15 5.70
N ASN A 19 -15.88 -3.52 4.74
CA ASN A 19 -16.57 -4.81 4.70
C ASN A 19 -15.89 -5.73 3.68
N ASP A 20 -15.39 -6.89 4.15
CA ASP A 20 -14.64 -7.82 3.32
C ASP A 20 -15.51 -8.45 2.20
N ASP A 21 -16.81 -8.64 2.41
CA ASP A 21 -17.73 -9.13 1.37
C ASP A 21 -17.86 -8.12 0.22
N VAL A 22 -17.93 -6.83 0.55
CA VAL A 22 -18.02 -5.76 -0.46
C VAL A 22 -16.71 -5.66 -1.25
N LYS A 23 -15.54 -5.84 -0.61
CA LYS A 23 -14.26 -5.91 -1.33
C LYS A 23 -14.27 -7.01 -2.38
N ARG A 24 -14.69 -8.22 -1.99
CA ARG A 24 -14.72 -9.39 -2.87
C ARG A 24 -15.70 -9.19 -4.02
N GLN A 25 -16.88 -8.62 -3.77
CA GLN A 25 -17.82 -8.27 -4.85
C GLN A 25 -17.23 -7.27 -5.84
N LEU A 26 -16.54 -6.22 -5.34
CA LEU A 26 -15.86 -5.25 -6.19
C LEU A 26 -14.76 -5.91 -7.03
N VAL A 27 -13.93 -6.77 -6.44
CA VAL A 27 -12.88 -7.49 -7.17
C VAL A 27 -13.47 -8.43 -8.21
N ASN A 28 -14.51 -9.19 -7.86
CA ASN A 28 -15.25 -10.05 -8.79
C ASN A 28 -15.89 -9.29 -9.97
N SER A 29 -16.13 -7.97 -9.82
CA SER A 29 -16.61 -7.11 -10.90
C SER A 29 -15.50 -6.63 -11.85
N GLY A 30 -14.24 -7.02 -11.62
CA GLY A 30 -13.10 -6.64 -12.46
C GLY A 30 -12.52 -5.26 -12.16
N ILE A 31 -12.64 -4.77 -10.92
CA ILE A 31 -12.20 -3.42 -10.57
C ILE A 31 -10.66 -3.25 -10.53
N ILE A 32 -9.91 -4.33 -10.29
CA ILE A 32 -8.45 -4.27 -10.10
C ILE A 32 -7.72 -3.66 -11.31
N PRO A 33 -7.91 -4.16 -12.55
CA PRO A 33 -7.27 -3.55 -13.72
C PRO A 33 -7.62 -2.09 -13.95
N ILE A 34 -8.85 -1.69 -13.57
CA ILE A 34 -9.29 -0.31 -13.69
C ILE A 34 -8.52 0.57 -12.69
N ILE A 35 -8.39 0.14 -11.44
CA ILE A 35 -7.65 0.88 -10.39
C ILE A 35 -6.19 1.02 -10.77
N VAL A 36 -5.54 -0.04 -11.23
CA VAL A 36 -4.13 0.02 -11.66
C VAL A 36 -3.97 0.95 -12.86
N SER A 37 -4.87 0.88 -13.85
CA SER A 37 -4.86 1.81 -14.99
C SER A 37 -5.08 3.26 -14.56
N VAL A 38 -5.91 3.53 -13.56
CA VAL A 38 -6.13 4.89 -13.03
C VAL A 38 -4.85 5.40 -12.38
N LEU A 39 -4.18 4.58 -11.56
CA LEU A 39 -2.91 4.94 -10.93
C LEU A 39 -1.85 5.24 -11.99
N ALA A 40 -1.70 4.37 -12.99
CA ALA A 40 -0.71 4.54 -14.06
C ALA A 40 -0.96 5.82 -14.89
N ARG A 41 -2.21 6.09 -15.29
CA ARG A 41 -2.55 7.26 -16.13
C ARG A 41 -2.48 8.58 -15.38
N HIS A 42 -2.81 8.58 -14.09
CA HIS A 42 -2.89 9.79 -13.28
C HIS A 42 -1.79 9.85 -12.21
N CYS A 43 -0.70 9.10 -12.40
CA CYS A 43 0.43 9.04 -11.48
C CYS A 43 1.04 10.41 -11.20
N ASN A 44 0.99 11.36 -12.15
CA ASN A 44 1.50 12.73 -11.98
C ASN A 44 0.61 13.64 -11.13
N ASN A 45 -0.64 13.26 -10.85
CA ASN A 45 -1.53 14.05 -9.99
C ASN A 45 -1.47 13.50 -8.54
N PRO A 46 -0.93 14.27 -7.57
CA PRO A 46 -0.70 13.76 -6.21
C PRO A 46 -1.99 13.36 -5.49
N THR A 47 -3.09 14.09 -5.71
CA THR A 47 -4.39 13.77 -5.09
C THR A 47 -4.97 12.48 -5.64
N SER A 48 -4.94 12.30 -6.97
CA SER A 48 -5.43 11.09 -7.63
C SER A 48 -4.58 9.87 -7.23
N ALA A 49 -3.26 10.02 -7.26
CA ALA A 49 -2.32 8.99 -6.83
C ALA A 49 -2.57 8.57 -5.38
N ALA A 50 -2.62 9.51 -4.44
CA ALA A 50 -2.86 9.21 -3.03
C ALA A 50 -4.18 8.49 -2.80
N LEU A 51 -5.26 8.92 -3.45
CA LEU A 51 -6.58 8.29 -3.35
C LEU A 51 -6.59 6.87 -3.95
N THR A 52 -5.91 6.67 -5.07
CA THR A 52 -5.85 5.37 -5.74
C THR A 52 -4.99 4.38 -4.95
N LEU A 53 -3.86 4.82 -4.40
CA LEU A 53 -3.04 4.01 -3.50
C LEU A 53 -3.81 3.60 -2.23
N LYS A 54 -4.60 4.50 -1.67
CA LYS A 54 -5.47 4.19 -0.52
C LYS A 54 -6.51 3.13 -0.87
N CYS A 55 -7.06 3.18 -2.08
CA CYS A 55 -7.99 2.18 -2.61
C CYS A 55 -7.33 0.80 -2.72
N ILE A 56 -6.12 0.74 -3.31
CA ILE A 56 -5.33 -0.51 -3.40
C ILE A 56 -5.06 -1.07 -2.00
N ALA A 57 -4.61 -0.23 -1.06
CA ALA A 57 -4.35 -0.64 0.31
C ALA A 57 -5.59 -1.24 0.98
N ALA A 58 -6.77 -0.65 0.77
CA ALA A 58 -8.01 -1.14 1.34
C ALA A 58 -8.46 -2.49 0.73
N LEU A 59 -8.32 -2.64 -0.59
CA LEU A 59 -8.71 -3.87 -1.29
C LEU A 59 -7.76 -5.04 -1.02
N ALA A 60 -6.46 -4.79 -0.84
CA ALA A 60 -5.48 -5.83 -0.51
C ALA A 60 -5.53 -6.26 0.98
N LEU A 61 -6.10 -5.42 1.87
CA LEU A 61 -6.09 -5.69 3.30
C LEU A 61 -6.84 -6.98 3.64
N ARG A 62 -6.08 -7.98 4.14
CA ARG A 62 -6.54 -9.33 4.53
C ARG A 62 -7.05 -10.20 3.37
N GLU A 63 -6.72 -9.85 2.14
CA GLU A 63 -7.20 -10.54 0.94
C GLU A 63 -6.02 -10.97 0.04
N PRO A 64 -5.35 -12.11 0.32
CA PRO A 64 -4.15 -12.54 -0.43
C PRO A 64 -4.42 -12.78 -1.91
N GLU A 65 -5.63 -13.22 -2.27
CA GLU A 65 -6.03 -13.40 -3.66
C GLU A 65 -6.09 -12.06 -4.41
N HIS A 66 -6.58 -11.00 -3.76
CA HIS A 66 -6.57 -9.66 -4.35
C HIS A 66 -5.13 -9.17 -4.55
N SER A 67 -4.23 -9.44 -3.60
CA SER A 67 -2.81 -9.10 -3.73
C SER A 67 -2.17 -9.71 -4.98
N ARG A 68 -2.45 -10.99 -5.27
CA ARG A 68 -1.94 -11.67 -6.47
C ARG A 68 -2.48 -11.01 -7.74
N GLN A 69 -3.78 -10.77 -7.82
CA GLN A 69 -4.40 -10.10 -8.97
C GLN A 69 -3.85 -8.68 -9.18
N PHE A 70 -3.58 -7.93 -8.11
CA PHE A 70 -2.92 -6.61 -8.22
C PHE A 70 -1.53 -6.74 -8.85
N ILE A 71 -0.70 -7.67 -8.38
CA ILE A 71 0.64 -7.89 -8.92
C ILE A 71 0.60 -8.34 -10.39
N GLU A 72 -0.28 -9.28 -10.73
CA GLU A 72 -0.48 -9.75 -12.11
C GLU A 72 -0.92 -8.63 -13.06
N THR A 73 -1.60 -7.60 -12.53
CA THR A 73 -2.04 -6.44 -13.31
C THR A 73 -1.01 -5.30 -13.36
N GLY A 74 0.19 -5.49 -12.80
CA GLY A 74 1.25 -4.47 -12.83
C GLY A 74 1.12 -3.39 -11.75
N ALA A 75 0.43 -3.68 -10.64
CA ALA A 75 0.30 -2.71 -9.55
C ALA A 75 1.65 -2.35 -8.92
N ALA A 76 2.62 -3.28 -8.87
CA ALA A 76 3.92 -3.03 -8.27
C ALA A 76 4.67 -1.90 -9.00
N GLU A 77 4.68 -1.93 -10.32
CA GLU A 77 5.25 -0.90 -11.20
C GLU A 77 4.54 0.43 -10.99
N ALA A 78 3.20 0.44 -11.04
CA ALA A 78 2.42 1.66 -10.90
C ALA A 78 2.57 2.31 -9.51
N ILE A 79 2.61 1.51 -8.43
CA ILE A 79 2.85 1.99 -7.07
C ILE A 79 4.26 2.57 -6.96
N THR A 80 5.27 1.83 -7.43
CA THR A 80 6.68 2.24 -7.36
C THR A 80 6.91 3.56 -8.10
N GLU A 81 6.37 3.68 -9.31
CA GLU A 81 6.50 4.88 -10.12
C GLU A 81 5.81 6.08 -9.44
N SER A 82 4.60 5.87 -8.88
CA SER A 82 3.91 6.92 -8.15
C SER A 82 4.70 7.45 -6.95
N LEU A 83 5.38 6.56 -6.22
CA LEU A 83 6.26 6.93 -5.10
C LEU A 83 7.51 7.69 -5.56
N LYS A 84 8.08 7.33 -6.72
CA LYS A 84 9.24 8.04 -7.31
C LYS A 84 8.89 9.45 -7.76
N ILE A 85 7.71 9.64 -8.36
CA ILE A 85 7.23 10.95 -8.82
C ILE A 85 6.96 11.87 -7.62
N HIS A 86 6.36 11.33 -6.55
CA HIS A 86 5.85 12.12 -5.42
C HIS A 86 6.64 11.92 -4.12
N GLN A 87 7.97 12.01 -4.19
CA GLN A 87 8.86 11.77 -3.04
C GLN A 87 8.58 12.70 -1.85
N THR A 88 8.12 13.93 -2.09
CA THR A 88 7.87 14.93 -1.05
C THR A 88 6.40 15.07 -0.67
N GLN A 89 5.50 14.25 -1.26
CA GLN A 89 4.07 14.32 -0.96
C GLN A 89 3.69 13.30 0.12
N PRO A 90 3.45 13.71 1.39
CA PRO A 90 3.29 12.78 2.51
C PRO A 90 2.12 11.81 2.34
N GLN A 91 1.00 12.27 1.77
CA GLN A 91 -0.18 11.41 1.56
C GLN A 91 0.04 10.33 0.51
N VAL A 92 0.83 10.60 -0.54
CA VAL A 92 1.16 9.60 -1.57
C VAL A 92 2.09 8.56 -0.96
N GLN A 93 3.13 9.01 -0.25
CA GLN A 93 4.09 8.14 0.44
C GLN A 93 3.43 7.23 1.46
N LYS A 94 2.60 7.78 2.35
CA LYS A 94 1.87 7.02 3.37
C LYS A 94 0.90 6.00 2.78
N ASN A 95 0.10 6.39 1.78
CA ASN A 95 -0.84 5.45 1.18
C ASN A 95 -0.13 4.38 0.34
N GLY A 96 1.01 4.71 -0.29
CA GLY A 96 1.83 3.75 -1.00
C GLY A 96 2.47 2.73 -0.06
N CYS A 97 3.01 3.15 1.10
CA CYS A 97 3.56 2.19 2.06
C CYS A 97 2.48 1.26 2.63
N TRP A 98 1.26 1.76 2.85
CA TRP A 98 0.11 0.92 3.21
C TRP A 98 -0.29 -0.06 2.10
N ALA A 99 -0.31 0.38 0.85
CA ALA A 99 -0.63 -0.47 -0.28
C ALA A 99 0.37 -1.64 -0.39
N ILE A 100 1.66 -1.32 -0.34
CA ILE A 100 2.74 -2.32 -0.39
C ILE A 100 2.62 -3.29 0.78
N ARG A 101 2.57 -2.77 2.02
CA ARG A 101 2.45 -3.59 3.24
C ARG A 101 1.29 -4.56 3.14
N ASN A 102 0.11 -4.08 2.73
CA ASN A 102 -1.07 -4.91 2.69
C ASN A 102 -1.01 -5.95 1.56
N ILE A 103 -0.38 -5.64 0.42
CA ILE A 103 -0.15 -6.60 -0.66
C ILE A 103 0.75 -7.74 -0.16
N VAL A 104 1.85 -7.42 0.51
CA VAL A 104 2.91 -8.41 0.81
C VAL A 104 2.75 -9.14 2.15
N ALA A 105 2.04 -8.56 3.13
CA ALA A 105 1.97 -9.09 4.51
C ALA A 105 1.51 -10.55 4.63
N ARG A 106 0.77 -11.07 3.63
CA ARG A 106 0.31 -12.49 3.57
C ARG A 106 0.81 -13.24 2.33
N CYS A 107 1.63 -12.60 1.50
CA CYS A 107 2.12 -13.14 0.24
C CYS A 107 3.59 -12.72 0.06
N ARG A 108 4.49 -13.27 0.89
CA ARG A 108 5.92 -12.90 0.88
C ARG A 108 6.61 -13.24 -0.43
N ASP A 109 6.09 -14.21 -1.18
CA ASP A 109 6.53 -14.52 -2.54
C ASP A 109 6.39 -13.32 -3.50
N LEU A 110 5.52 -12.35 -3.19
CA LEU A 110 5.37 -11.13 -4.00
C LEU A 110 6.46 -10.07 -3.70
N ASN A 111 7.28 -10.26 -2.65
CA ASN A 111 8.35 -9.33 -2.29
C ASN A 111 9.36 -9.15 -3.42
N THR A 112 9.72 -10.25 -4.10
CA THR A 112 10.68 -10.25 -5.23
C THR A 112 10.33 -9.19 -6.27
N LYS A 113 9.04 -9.05 -6.59
CA LYS A 113 8.59 -8.07 -7.59
C LYS A 113 8.86 -6.64 -7.16
N PHE A 114 8.69 -6.30 -5.89
CA PHE A 114 8.99 -4.97 -5.38
C PHE A 114 10.50 -4.73 -5.22
N HIS A 115 11.28 -5.76 -4.85
CA HIS A 115 12.74 -5.66 -4.78
C HIS A 115 13.36 -5.36 -6.15
N GLU A 116 12.92 -6.05 -7.21
CA GLU A 116 13.36 -5.80 -8.59
C GLU A 116 13.13 -4.34 -9.04
N LEU A 117 12.11 -3.68 -8.48
CA LEU A 117 11.76 -2.29 -8.76
C LEU A 117 12.51 -1.27 -7.87
N GLY A 118 13.34 -1.75 -6.94
CA GLY A 118 14.14 -0.93 -6.03
C GLY A 118 13.32 -0.30 -4.90
N ILE A 119 12.27 -0.96 -4.41
CA ILE A 119 11.35 -0.36 -3.43
C ILE A 119 12.02 0.05 -2.11
N GLU A 120 13.08 -0.67 -1.72
CA GLU A 120 13.76 -0.48 -0.43
C GLU A 120 14.40 0.92 -0.33
N SER A 121 15.08 1.36 -1.38
CA SER A 121 15.71 2.69 -1.41
C SER A 121 14.66 3.80 -1.39
N ILE A 122 13.51 3.57 -2.03
CA ILE A 122 12.39 4.51 -2.07
C ILE A 122 11.75 4.66 -0.70
N LEU A 123 11.47 3.54 -0.02
CA LEU A 123 10.89 3.57 1.33
C LEU A 123 11.90 4.08 2.37
N SER A 124 13.19 3.77 2.23
CA SER A 124 14.25 4.35 3.07
C SER A 124 14.30 5.87 2.90
N ARG A 125 14.23 6.39 1.67
CA ARG A 125 14.16 7.83 1.43
C ARG A 125 12.89 8.46 2.01
N SER A 126 11.76 7.76 1.89
CA SER A 126 10.50 8.17 2.52
C SER A 126 10.63 8.28 4.03
N TYR A 127 11.33 7.32 4.66
CA TYR A 127 11.60 7.32 6.09
C TYR A 127 12.42 8.54 6.51
N GLU A 128 13.50 8.86 5.80
CA GLU A 128 14.32 10.06 6.07
C GLU A 128 13.50 11.36 6.06
N LEU A 129 12.50 11.45 5.19
CA LEU A 129 11.68 12.65 5.03
C LEU A 129 10.52 12.72 6.05
N PHE A 130 9.95 11.57 6.43
CA PHE A 130 8.68 11.50 7.15
C PHE A 130 8.71 10.64 8.43
N GLU A 131 9.89 10.34 8.97
CA GLU A 131 10.03 9.49 10.17
C GLU A 131 9.18 9.97 11.36
N LYS A 132 9.06 11.29 11.54
CA LYS A 132 8.28 11.91 12.63
C LYS A 132 6.77 11.85 12.42
N ASP A 133 6.31 11.71 11.18
CA ASP A 133 4.89 11.75 10.84
C ASP A 133 4.27 10.34 10.75
N PHE A 134 4.95 9.42 10.05
CA PHE A 134 4.48 8.06 9.81
C PHE A 134 5.62 7.05 9.64
N GLY A 135 6.76 7.28 10.31
CA GLY A 135 7.91 6.38 10.27
C GLY A 135 7.61 4.94 10.67
N PHE A 136 6.67 4.73 11.59
CA PHE A 136 6.21 3.39 11.98
C PHE A 136 5.55 2.63 10.81
N ASP A 137 4.73 3.32 10.02
CA ASP A 137 4.07 2.72 8.86
C ASP A 137 5.10 2.30 7.79
N ILE A 138 6.13 3.14 7.58
CA ILE A 138 7.22 2.87 6.63
C ILE A 138 8.07 1.69 7.10
N LYS A 139 8.50 1.69 8.38
CA LYS A 139 9.23 0.56 8.99
C LYS A 139 8.43 -0.73 8.91
N SER A 140 7.11 -0.67 9.10
CA SER A 140 6.24 -1.85 8.97
C SER A 140 6.22 -2.39 7.54
N ALA A 141 6.16 -1.51 6.53
CA ALA A 141 6.21 -1.93 5.12
C ALA A 141 7.57 -2.55 4.76
N LEU A 142 8.68 -1.92 5.18
CA LEU A 142 10.03 -2.45 4.99
C LEU A 142 10.23 -3.81 5.66
N ARG A 143 9.71 -4.00 6.88
CA ARG A 143 9.74 -5.29 7.59
C ARG A 143 9.00 -6.38 6.81
N ASP A 144 7.79 -6.09 6.35
CA ASP A 144 6.97 -7.09 5.65
C ASP A 144 7.52 -7.42 4.25
N LEU A 145 8.30 -6.48 3.67
CA LEU A 145 9.13 -6.70 2.50
C LEU A 145 10.43 -7.48 2.79
N GLU A 146 10.71 -7.83 4.04
CA GLU A 146 11.96 -8.50 4.46
C GLU A 146 13.23 -7.69 4.11
N CYS A 147 13.12 -6.36 4.10
CA CYS A 147 14.27 -5.46 4.00
C CYS A 147 14.98 -5.34 5.36
N ASP A 148 16.31 -5.17 5.34
CA ASP A 148 17.10 -4.95 6.54
C ASP A 148 16.80 -3.58 7.15
N ILE A 149 16.11 -3.58 8.30
CA ILE A 149 15.78 -2.36 9.04
C ILE A 149 16.32 -2.41 10.47
N LYS A 150 16.91 -1.30 10.91
CA LYS A 150 17.17 -1.09 12.35
C LYS A 150 15.84 -0.82 13.05
N LEU A 151 15.30 -1.84 13.70
CA LEU A 151 14.18 -1.70 14.61
C LEU A 151 14.70 -1.11 15.92
N ASP A 152 14.30 0.13 16.22
CA ASP A 152 14.38 0.61 17.61
C ASP A 152 13.23 -0.01 18.38
N GLU A 153 13.54 -0.94 19.29
CA GLU A 153 12.57 -1.53 20.20
C GLU A 153 11.99 -0.45 21.12
N GLN A 154 10.75 -0.04 20.86
CA GLN A 154 10.06 0.96 21.70
C GLN A 154 9.55 0.39 23.02
N TRP A 155 9.57 -0.94 23.21
CA TRP A 155 9.08 -1.60 24.41
C TRP A 155 10.23 -2.25 25.18
N THR A 156 10.79 -1.53 26.15
CA THR A 156 11.59 -2.13 27.21
C THR A 156 10.62 -2.61 28.29
N GLY A 157 10.15 -3.85 28.16
CA GLY A 157 9.33 -4.48 29.19
C GLY A 157 10.08 -4.54 30.50
N LYS A 158 9.92 -3.54 31.36
CA LYS A 158 10.31 -3.68 32.77
C LYS A 158 9.30 -4.63 33.38
N GLY A 159 9.67 -5.90 33.47
CA GLY A 159 8.89 -6.92 34.15
C GLY A 159 8.47 -6.41 35.52
N ILE A 160 7.17 -6.23 35.71
CA ILE A 160 6.61 -5.94 37.02
C ILE A 160 6.71 -7.27 37.77
N HIS A 161 7.63 -7.37 38.73
CA HIS A 161 7.60 -8.46 39.69
C HIS A 161 6.28 -8.34 40.46
N LEU A 162 5.40 -9.32 40.26
CA LEU A 162 4.27 -9.54 41.15
C LEU A 162 4.85 -10.21 42.40
N GLU A 163 4.78 -9.51 43.54
CA GLU A 163 5.02 -10.11 44.84
C GLU A 163 3.81 -11.00 45.20
N ASP A 164 4.09 -12.22 45.63
CA ASP A 164 3.12 -13.27 45.98
C ASP A 164 2.24 -12.92 47.20
#